data_AF-A0A1W9PRB7-F1
#
_entry.id   AF-A0A1W9PRB7-F1
#
_cell.length_a   1.000
_cell.length_b   1.000
_cell.length_c   1.000
_cell.angle_alpha   90.00
_cell.angle_beta   90.00
_cell.angle_gamma   90.00
#
_symmetry.space_group_name_H-M   'P 1'
#
loop_
_entity.id
_entity.type
_entity.pdbx_description
1 polymer ?
#
loop_
_entity_poly.entity_id
_entity_poly.type
_entity_poly.pdbx_seq_one_letter_code
_entity_poly.pdbx_strand_id
1 'polypeptide(L)'
;MLAPLRWMHDIRQQKAPYGAWKGTWPSTTTQFVVGGAGQFVVGGAGESDLELLSLTEKLHTKAGLARAYFSAFSPIEDTPFESHSPTPREREHRLYQASFLLRDYGFSLEELPFEGRGDLPLP
;
A
#
# COMPACT_ATOMS: atom_id res chain seq x y z
N MET A 1 -2.11 14.56 7.14
CA MET A 1 -2.84 13.92 6.02
C MET A 1 -2.30 14.47 4.71
N LEU A 2 -1.99 13.59 3.74
CA LEU A 2 -1.42 13.95 2.44
C LEU A 2 -2.40 14.79 1.63
N ALA A 3 -1.99 16.00 1.21
CA ALA A 3 -2.82 16.97 0.49
C ALA A 3 -3.56 16.43 -0.77
N PRO A 4 -2.99 15.50 -1.56
CA PRO A 4 -3.67 14.93 -2.73
C PRO A 4 -4.94 14.13 -2.40
N LEU A 5 -4.95 13.42 -1.26
CA LEU A 5 -6.08 12.59 -0.85
C LEU A 5 -7.27 13.44 -0.39
N ARG A 6 -7.02 14.60 0.22
CA ARG A 6 -8.06 15.57 0.59
C ARG A 6 -8.74 16.12 -0.66
N TRP A 7 -7.96 16.50 -1.67
CA TRP A 7 -8.49 17.04 -2.92
C TRP A 7 -9.41 16.05 -3.64
N MET A 8 -9.06 14.76 -3.61
CA MET A 8 -9.93 13.69 -4.14
C MET A 8 -11.24 13.54 -3.35
N HIS A 9 -11.18 13.59 -2.02
CA HIS A 9 -12.37 13.54 -1.17
C HIS A 9 -13.30 14.72 -1.48
N ASP A 10 -12.75 15.92 -1.60
CA ASP A 10 -13.51 17.14 -1.91
C ASP A 10 -14.16 17.07 -3.31
N ILE A 11 -13.44 16.58 -4.33
CA ILE A 11 -13.98 16.40 -5.68
C ILE A 11 -15.17 15.43 -5.68
N ARG A 12 -15.07 14.30 -4.96
CA ARG A 12 -16.15 13.31 -4.87
C ARG A 12 -17.41 13.85 -4.18
N GLN A 13 -17.26 14.78 -3.23
CA GLN A 13 -18.37 15.37 -2.47
C GLN A 13 -19.03 16.57 -3.19
N GLN A 14 -18.27 17.37 -3.94
CA GLN A 14 -18.74 18.67 -4.46
C GLN A 14 -19.21 18.64 -5.92
N LYS A 15 -18.82 17.64 -6.72
CA LYS A 15 -19.16 17.59 -8.16
C LYS A 15 -20.12 16.44 -8.44
N ALA A 16 -21.23 16.72 -9.11
CA ALA A 16 -22.08 15.66 -9.66
C ALA A 16 -21.29 14.87 -10.72
N PRO A 17 -21.48 13.54 -10.87
CA PRO A 17 -20.74 12.67 -11.80
C PRO A 17 -20.97 12.99 -13.29
N TYR A 18 -21.59 14.13 -13.62
CA TYR A 18 -21.92 14.59 -14.96
C TYR A 18 -20.68 14.87 -15.84
N GLY A 19 -19.49 14.99 -15.24
CA GLY A 19 -18.21 15.06 -15.95
C GLY A 19 -17.36 13.79 -15.87
N ALA A 20 -17.86 12.73 -15.22
CA ALA A 20 -17.15 11.48 -15.06
C ALA A 20 -17.47 10.56 -16.24
N TRP A 21 -16.44 9.97 -16.86
CA TRP A 21 -16.62 9.06 -17.99
C TRP A 21 -17.56 7.91 -17.59
N LYS A 22 -18.65 7.70 -18.36
CA LYS A 22 -19.73 6.74 -18.06
C LYS A 22 -20.41 6.90 -16.68
N GLY A 23 -20.37 8.10 -16.08
CA GLY A 23 -21.01 8.36 -14.78
C GLY A 23 -20.28 7.73 -13.58
N THR A 24 -19.06 7.23 -13.78
CA THR A 24 -18.24 6.61 -12.73
C THR A 24 -16.97 7.41 -12.49
N TRP A 25 -16.64 7.68 -11.23
CA TRP A 25 -15.36 8.31 -10.88
C TRP A 25 -14.17 7.43 -11.28
N PRO A 26 -13.06 8.01 -11.77
CA PRO A 26 -11.82 7.28 -11.96
C PRO A 26 -11.41 6.60 -10.65
N SER A 27 -10.94 5.36 -10.76
CA SER A 27 -10.43 4.61 -9.62
C SER A 27 -9.17 5.28 -9.06
N THR A 28 -9.10 5.44 -7.75
CA THR A 28 -7.87 5.90 -7.09
C THR A 28 -7.01 4.69 -6.77
N THR A 29 -5.72 4.76 -7.07
CA THR A 29 -4.75 3.75 -6.72
C THR A 29 -3.51 4.39 -6.10
N THR A 30 -2.76 3.63 -5.31
CA THR A 30 -1.51 4.05 -4.69
C THR A 30 -0.50 2.92 -4.79
N GLN A 31 0.78 3.25 -4.75
CA GLN A 31 1.88 2.29 -4.77
C GLN A 31 2.78 2.53 -3.57
N PHE A 32 3.08 1.46 -2.86
CA PHE A 32 4.04 1.42 -1.76
C PHE A 32 5.33 0.75 -2.23
N VAL A 33 6.47 1.40 -1.96
CA VAL A 33 7.78 0.76 -2.09
C VAL A 33 8.09 0.09 -0.75
N VAL A 34 8.25 -1.22 -0.78
CA VAL A 34 8.41 -2.04 0.41
C VAL A 34 9.90 -2.25 0.66
N GLY A 35 10.44 -1.59 1.68
CA GLY A 35 11.84 -1.69 2.10
C GLY A 35 12.06 -2.79 3.13
N GLY A 36 13.21 -3.47 3.11
CA GLY A 36 13.53 -4.55 4.04
C GLY A 36 13.59 -4.12 5.51
N ALA A 37 13.40 -5.08 6.41
CA ALA A 37 13.50 -4.92 7.86
C ALA A 37 14.79 -4.17 8.27
N GLY A 38 14.65 -2.97 8.86
CA GLY A 38 15.78 -2.18 9.37
C GLY A 38 16.49 -1.28 8.34
N GLN A 39 15.95 -1.17 7.12
CA GLN A 39 16.48 -0.29 6.09
C GLN A 39 15.54 0.87 5.85
N PHE A 40 16.01 2.09 6.12
CA PHE A 40 15.27 3.32 5.85
C PHE A 40 15.47 3.72 4.39
N VAL A 41 14.51 3.41 3.52
CA VAL A 41 14.49 3.93 2.15
C VAL A 41 13.61 5.19 2.14
N VAL A 42 14.01 6.26 1.46
CA VAL A 42 13.15 7.45 1.35
C VAL A 42 11.88 7.07 0.57
N GLY A 43 10.73 7.12 1.25
CA GLY A 43 9.42 6.70 0.70
C GLY A 43 9.01 5.24 1.02
N GLY A 44 9.86 4.48 1.72
CA GLY A 44 9.58 3.16 2.31
C GLY A 44 10.39 3.03 3.60
N ALA A 45 9.84 3.56 4.68
CA ALA A 45 10.49 3.64 5.97
C ALA A 45 10.45 2.30 6.72
N GLY A 46 11.08 1.25 6.17
CA GLY A 46 11.23 -0.04 6.84
C GLY A 46 9.96 -0.57 7.52
N GLU A 47 8.78 -0.22 6.97
CA GLU A 47 7.51 -0.44 7.63
C GLU A 47 7.25 -1.94 7.75
N SER A 48 6.61 -2.33 8.84
CA SER A 48 6.12 -3.70 8.99
C SER A 48 4.98 -3.98 8.01
N ASP A 49 4.76 -5.25 7.69
CA ASP A 49 3.63 -5.64 6.84
C ASP A 49 2.28 -5.24 7.46
N LEU A 50 2.18 -5.30 8.80
CA LEU A 50 1.03 -4.82 9.55
C LEU A 50 0.74 -3.33 9.32
N GLU A 51 1.76 -2.47 9.34
CA GLU A 51 1.60 -1.03 9.10
C GLU A 51 1.13 -0.75 7.67
N LEU A 52 1.74 -1.41 6.68
CA LEU A 52 1.39 -1.27 5.26
C LEU A 52 -0.06 -1.71 5.00
N LEU A 53 -0.46 -2.85 5.57
CA LEU A 53 -1.82 -3.38 5.42
C LEU A 53 -2.84 -2.54 6.19
N SER A 54 -2.53 -2.07 7.40
CA SER A 54 -3.40 -1.15 8.15
C SER A 54 -3.61 0.18 7.43
N LEU A 55 -2.56 0.73 6.83
CA LEU A 55 -2.69 1.94 6.02
C LEU A 55 -3.52 1.68 4.77
N THR A 56 -3.29 0.56 4.08
CA THR A 56 -4.05 0.15 2.89
C THR A 56 -5.54 0.02 3.21
N GLU A 57 -5.89 -0.65 4.31
CA GLU A 57 -7.28 -0.80 4.77
C GLU A 57 -7.92 0.57 5.08
N LYS A 58 -7.21 1.45 5.79
CA LYS A 58 -7.69 2.82 6.08
C LYS A 58 -7.91 3.63 4.80
N LEU A 59 -7.04 3.51 3.80
CA LEU A 59 -7.19 4.19 2.52
C LEU A 59 -8.35 3.61 1.71
N HIS A 60 -8.55 2.30 1.76
CA HIS A 60 -9.68 1.64 1.12
C HIS A 60 -11.00 2.14 1.71
N THR A 61 -11.13 2.10 3.04
CA THR A 61 -12.37 2.48 3.75
C THR A 61 -12.65 3.98 3.77
N LYS A 62 -11.63 4.83 4.00
CA LYS A 62 -11.83 6.28 4.15
C LYS A 62 -11.65 7.08 2.86
N ALA A 63 -10.77 6.65 1.97
CA ALA A 63 -10.47 7.37 0.72
C ALA A 63 -11.08 6.69 -0.52
N GLY A 64 -11.76 5.55 -0.36
CA GLY A 64 -12.29 4.76 -1.48
C GLY A 64 -11.21 4.44 -2.51
N LEU A 65 -10.05 4.01 -2.01
CA LEU A 65 -8.95 3.51 -2.83
C LEU A 65 -9.39 2.19 -3.46
N ALA A 66 -9.30 2.06 -4.79
CA ALA A 66 -9.71 0.84 -5.48
C ALA A 66 -8.65 -0.27 -5.36
N ARG A 67 -7.37 0.10 -5.34
CA ARG A 67 -6.24 -0.85 -5.27
C ARG A 67 -4.99 -0.21 -4.70
N ALA A 68 -4.28 -0.96 -3.87
CA ALA A 68 -2.90 -0.68 -3.49
C ALA A 68 -1.95 -1.61 -4.27
N TYR A 69 -0.84 -1.08 -4.73
CA TYR A 69 0.26 -1.82 -5.32
C TYR A 69 1.45 -1.85 -4.35
N PHE A 70 2.13 -2.98 -4.30
CA PHE A 70 3.36 -3.18 -3.55
C PHE A 70 4.47 -3.46 -4.54
N SER A 71 5.65 -2.89 -4.31
CA SER A 71 6.84 -3.15 -5.09
C SER A 71 8.01 -3.33 -4.14
N ALA A 72 8.69 -4.48 -4.23
CA ALA A 72 9.91 -4.73 -3.47
C ALA A 72 10.98 -3.71 -3.88
N PHE A 73 11.62 -3.10 -2.88
CA PHE A 73 12.76 -2.23 -3.12
C PHE A 73 13.91 -3.00 -3.78
N SER A 74 14.49 -2.40 -4.82
CA SER A 74 15.73 -2.85 -5.45
C SER A 74 16.67 -1.66 -5.56
N PRO A 75 17.93 -1.78 -5.13
CA PRO A 75 18.92 -0.74 -5.33
C PRO A 75 19.17 -0.53 -6.82
N ILE A 76 19.44 0.73 -7.20
CA ILE A 76 19.78 1.15 -8.56
C ILE A 76 21.13 1.87 -8.46
N GLU A 77 22.05 1.57 -9.37
CA GLU A 77 23.36 2.23 -9.45
C GLU A 77 23.22 3.75 -9.65
N ASP A 78 24.17 4.53 -9.12
CA ASP A 78 24.18 6.00 -9.17
C ASP A 78 22.97 6.66 -8.46
N THR A 79 22.40 5.98 -7.47
CA THR A 79 21.33 6.53 -6.62
C THR A 79 21.73 6.55 -5.15
N PRO A 80 21.18 7.46 -4.33
CA PRO A 80 21.47 7.50 -2.89
C PRO A 80 21.16 6.20 -2.11
N PHE A 81 20.41 5.28 -2.73
CA PHE A 81 20.00 4.01 -2.12
C PHE A 81 20.74 2.79 -2.70
N GLU A 82 21.78 2.99 -3.53
CA GLU A 82 22.55 1.89 -4.14
C GLU A 82 23.16 0.93 -3.10
N SER A 83 23.50 1.44 -1.91
CA SER A 83 24.12 0.68 -0.82
C SER A 83 23.12 -0.10 0.04
N HIS A 84 21.82 0.04 -0.22
CA HIS A 84 20.78 -0.64 0.54
C HIS A 84 20.58 -2.06 -0.02
N SER A 85 20.35 -3.01 0.89
CA SER A 85 20.00 -4.38 0.53
C SER A 85 18.61 -4.42 -0.13
N PRO A 86 18.43 -5.22 -1.19
CA PRO A 86 17.15 -5.39 -1.84
C PRO A 86 16.13 -6.04 -0.90
N THR A 87 14.85 -5.76 -1.13
CA THR A 87 13.74 -6.45 -0.47
C THR A 87 13.45 -7.77 -1.19
N PRO A 88 13.20 -8.88 -0.48
CA PRO A 88 12.78 -10.14 -1.10
C PRO A 88 11.47 -9.99 -1.87
N ARG A 89 11.38 -10.58 -3.07
CA ARG A 89 10.16 -10.52 -3.90
C ARG A 89 9.01 -11.31 -3.28
N GLU A 90 9.33 -12.31 -2.48
CA GLU A 90 8.39 -13.12 -1.71
C GLU A 90 7.54 -12.23 -0.79
N ARG A 91 8.15 -11.19 -0.21
CA ARG A 91 7.45 -10.22 0.64
C ARG A 91 6.44 -9.39 -0.16
N GLU A 92 6.80 -8.95 -1.36
CA GLU A 92 5.86 -8.27 -2.27
C GLU A 92 4.66 -9.16 -2.59
N HIS A 93 4.90 -10.42 -2.99
CA HIS A 93 3.82 -11.36 -3.27
C HIS A 93 2.94 -11.61 -2.04
N ARG A 94 3.55 -11.72 -0.85
CA ARG A 94 2.82 -11.97 0.40
C ARG A 94 1.93 -10.79 0.80
N LEU A 95 2.40 -9.56 0.62
CA LEU A 95 1.58 -8.35 0.81
C LEU A 95 0.40 -8.31 -0.15
N TYR A 96 0.59 -8.69 -1.42
CA TYR A 96 -0.53 -8.82 -2.35
C TYR A 96 -1.55 -9.87 -1.88
N GLN A 97 -1.10 -11.07 -1.51
CA GLN A 97 -1.97 -12.14 -0.99
C GLN A 97 -2.80 -11.66 0.20
N ALA A 98 -2.15 -11.05 1.20
CA ALA A 98 -2.84 -10.50 2.36
C ALA A 98 -3.82 -9.39 1.99
N SER A 99 -3.44 -8.48 1.08
CA SER A 99 -4.34 -7.40 0.63
C SER A 99 -5.60 -7.91 -0.06
N PHE A 100 -5.51 -9.04 -0.79
CA PHE A 100 -6.67 -9.69 -1.40
C PHE A 100 -7.58 -10.30 -0.33
N LEU A 101 -7.02 -10.97 0.69
CA LEU A 101 -7.81 -11.53 1.79
C LEU A 101 -8.61 -10.43 2.51
N LEU A 102 -7.97 -9.30 2.83
CA LEU A 102 -8.63 -8.18 3.47
C LEU A 102 -9.71 -7.54 2.57
N ARG A 103 -9.38 -7.26 1.30
CA ARG A 103 -10.27 -6.52 0.40
C ARG A 103 -11.43 -7.34 -0.14
N ASP A 104 -11.14 -8.55 -0.62
CA ASP A 104 -12.08 -9.35 -1.42
C ASP A 104 -12.77 -10.45 -0.60
N TYR A 105 -12.12 -10.93 0.46
CA TYR A 105 -12.63 -12.04 1.29
C TYR A 105 -13.13 -11.59 2.67
N GLY A 106 -12.96 -10.31 3.02
CA GLY A 106 -13.48 -9.74 4.26
C GLY A 106 -12.73 -10.18 5.52
N PHE A 107 -11.49 -10.66 5.38
CA PHE A 107 -10.62 -10.91 6.53
C PHE A 107 -10.30 -9.59 7.25
N SER A 108 -10.10 -9.67 8.55
CA SER A 108 -9.53 -8.61 9.36
C SER A 108 -8.01 -8.76 9.50
N LEU A 109 -7.32 -7.67 9.86
CA LEU A 109 -5.89 -7.72 10.15
C LEU A 109 -5.54 -8.69 11.29
N GLU A 110 -6.43 -8.85 12.27
CA GLU A 110 -6.23 -9.72 13.43
C GLU A 110 -6.21 -11.21 13.07
N GLU A 111 -6.77 -11.57 11.92
CA GLU A 111 -6.81 -12.96 11.41
C GLU A 111 -5.56 -13.33 10.60
N LEU A 112 -4.70 -12.37 10.29
CA LEU A 112 -3.47 -12.62 9.53
C LEU A 112 -2.34 -13.08 10.47
N PRO A 113 -1.50 -14.06 10.05
CA PRO A 113 -0.48 -14.65 10.90
C PRO A 113 0.76 -13.77 10.96
N PHE A 114 0.69 -12.59 11.58
CA PHE A 114 1.84 -11.73 11.75
C PHE A 114 2.83 -12.30 12.78
N GLU A 115 4.12 -12.18 12.50
CA GLU A 115 5.21 -12.66 13.35
C GLU A 115 6.17 -11.53 13.73
N GLY A 116 6.90 -11.71 14.83
CA GLY A 116 7.97 -10.80 15.26
C GLY A 116 7.54 -9.34 15.37
N ARG A 117 8.00 -8.50 14.44
CA ARG A 117 7.72 -7.06 14.40
C ARG A 117 6.44 -6.69 13.61
N GLY A 118 5.59 -7.67 13.31
CA GLY A 118 4.39 -7.45 12.48
C GLY A 118 4.61 -7.76 11.00
N ASP A 119 5.54 -8.66 10.70
CA ASP A 119 5.84 -9.10 9.33
C ASP A 119 5.11 -10.42 9.04
N LEU A 120 4.71 -10.64 7.78
CA LEU A 120 4.07 -11.89 7.39
C LEU A 120 5.13 -12.98 7.17
N PRO A 121 4.86 -14.24 7.56
CA PRO A 121 5.81 -15.33 7.42
C PRO A 121 6.12 -15.56 5.94
N LEU A 122 7.40 -15.56 5.58
CA LEU A 122 7.84 -15.90 4.24
C LEU A 122 8.00 -17.44 4.12
N PRO A 123 7.72 -18.02 2.94
CA PRO A 123 7.86 -19.46 2.71
C PRO A 123 9.32 -19.93 2.72
#